data_AF-A0A1D2RG01-F1
#
_entry.id   AF-A0A1D2RG01-F1
#
_cell.length_a   1.000
_cell.length_b   1.000
_cell.length_c   1.000
_cell.angle_alpha   90.00
_cell.angle_beta   90.00
_cell.angle_gamma   90.00
#
_symmetry.space_group_name_H-M   'P 1'
#
loop_
_entity.id
_entity.type
_entity.pdbx_description
1 polymer ?
#
loop_
_entity_poly.entity_id
_entity_poly.type
_entity_poly.pdbx_seq_one_letter_code
_entity_poly.pdbx_strand_id
1 'polypeptide(L)'
;MTTELRSRGFDSIIVDRGVRSTENIEMMQELEMKGIMGVKKIQSIKEGILDTLVGGEIYCKDTRIVLKNTTVHAKPFDYMGGKLIVIYNPSLEVHQRERHYAQGGTDEGAKYIGYSLIYHNTGMDVAEVVRQYFEKRHCGACIQTDKGCIILETD
;
A
#
# COMPACT_ATOMS: atom_id res chain seq x y z
N MET A 1 -13.95 -10.40 -9.87
CA MET A 1 -12.47 -10.36 -9.84
C MET A 1 -11.95 -11.33 -8.79
N THR A 2 -12.06 -11.02 -7.50
CA THR A 2 -11.57 -11.90 -6.41
C THR A 2 -12.20 -13.30 -6.45
N THR A 3 -13.52 -13.40 -6.64
CA THR A 3 -14.25 -14.67 -6.80
C THR A 3 -13.78 -15.50 -8.01
N GLU A 4 -13.41 -14.84 -9.10
CA GLU A 4 -12.93 -15.50 -10.33
C GLU A 4 -11.50 -16.01 -10.17
N LEU A 5 -10.68 -15.31 -9.39
CA LEU A 5 -9.33 -15.76 -9.05
C LEU A 5 -9.38 -16.97 -8.11
N ARG A 6 -10.25 -16.92 -7.09
CA ARG A 6 -10.50 -18.07 -6.20
C ARG A 6 -10.97 -19.30 -6.98
N SER A 7 -11.91 -19.15 -7.93
CA SER A 7 -12.39 -20.27 -8.75
C SER A 7 -11.33 -20.85 -9.69
N ARG A 8 -10.29 -20.08 -10.01
CA ARG A 8 -9.12 -20.52 -10.78
C ARG A 8 -8.02 -21.15 -9.90
N GLY A 9 -8.23 -21.27 -8.59
CA GLY A 9 -7.30 -21.90 -7.65
C GLY A 9 -6.19 -21.00 -7.13
N PHE A 10 -6.36 -19.67 -7.22
CA PHE A 10 -5.42 -18.73 -6.61
C PHE A 10 -5.81 -18.47 -5.15
N ASP A 11 -4.84 -18.61 -4.24
CA ASP A 11 -5.02 -18.37 -2.81
C ASP A 11 -4.45 -17.03 -2.34
N SER A 12 -3.60 -16.40 -3.15
CA SER A 12 -3.03 -15.09 -2.85
C SER A 12 -2.99 -14.14 -4.05
N ILE A 13 -3.16 -12.85 -3.75
CA ILE A 13 -3.14 -11.77 -4.75
C ILE A 13 -2.36 -10.55 -4.27
N ILE A 14 -1.62 -9.91 -5.17
CA ILE A 14 -1.09 -8.55 -4.95
C ILE A 14 -1.79 -7.61 -5.92
N VAL A 15 -2.42 -6.54 -5.42
CA VAL A 15 -3.19 -5.60 -6.26
C VAL A 15 -2.62 -4.20 -6.15
N ASP A 16 -2.10 -3.65 -7.26
CA ASP A 16 -1.69 -2.25 -7.33
C ASP A 16 -2.88 -1.31 -7.55
N ARG A 17 -2.83 -0.13 -6.92
CA ARG A 17 -3.77 1.02 -6.97
C ARG A 17 -5.03 0.86 -7.85
N GLY A 18 -6.20 0.82 -7.21
CA GLY A 18 -7.51 0.95 -7.90
C GLY A 18 -8.69 0.30 -7.18
N VAL A 19 -8.38 -0.53 -6.20
CA VAL A 19 -9.30 -1.21 -5.30
C VAL A 19 -9.93 -0.20 -4.32
N ARG A 20 -11.27 -0.09 -4.32
CA ARG A 20 -12.01 0.60 -3.25
C ARG A 20 -11.75 -0.21 -1.98
N SER A 21 -11.02 0.40 -1.06
CA SER A 21 -10.20 -0.33 -0.09
C SER A 21 -11.00 -1.23 0.82
N THR A 22 -12.19 -0.82 1.26
CA THR A 22 -12.94 -1.56 2.27
C THR A 22 -13.66 -2.78 1.67
N GLU A 23 -14.51 -2.57 0.66
CA GLU A 23 -15.32 -3.63 0.03
C GLU A 23 -14.46 -4.80 -0.51
N ASN A 24 -13.29 -4.50 -1.07
CA ASN A 24 -12.42 -5.53 -1.61
C ASN A 24 -11.61 -6.25 -0.51
N ILE A 25 -11.27 -5.58 0.59
CA ILE A 25 -10.67 -6.23 1.76
C ILE A 25 -11.70 -7.19 2.37
N GLU A 26 -12.94 -6.74 2.54
CA GLU A 26 -14.05 -7.56 3.05
C GLU A 26 -14.28 -8.79 2.17
N MET A 27 -14.40 -8.59 0.85
CA MET A 27 -14.56 -9.70 -0.10
C MET A 27 -13.40 -10.69 -0.08
N MET A 28 -12.16 -10.23 0.10
CA MET A 28 -11.01 -11.14 0.24
C MET A 28 -11.06 -11.95 1.53
N GLN A 29 -11.52 -11.34 2.62
CA GLN A 29 -11.68 -12.01 3.91
C GLN A 29 -12.78 -13.05 3.86
N GLU A 30 -13.93 -12.73 3.25
CA GLU A 30 -15.02 -13.67 3.01
C GLU A 30 -14.58 -14.87 2.18
N LEU A 31 -13.67 -14.65 1.23
CA LEU A 31 -13.10 -15.70 0.37
C LEU A 31 -11.87 -16.38 0.98
N GLU A 32 -11.48 -16.04 2.22
CA GLU A 32 -10.30 -16.56 2.92
C GLU A 32 -9.00 -16.45 2.07
N MET A 33 -8.91 -15.38 1.28
CA MET A 33 -7.76 -15.11 0.42
C MET A 33 -6.74 -14.23 1.15
N LYS A 34 -5.46 -14.54 0.93
CA LYS A 34 -4.37 -13.70 1.40
C LYS A 34 -4.00 -12.67 0.34
N GLY A 35 -3.47 -11.51 0.74
CA GLY A 35 -2.88 -10.63 -0.24
C GLY A 35 -2.36 -9.30 0.27
N ILE A 36 -1.76 -8.58 -0.67
CA ILE A 36 -1.12 -7.29 -0.46
C ILE A 36 -1.76 -6.29 -1.42
N MET A 37 -2.32 -5.19 -0.92
CA MET A 37 -3.13 -4.27 -1.72
C MET A 37 -2.76 -2.82 -1.50
N GLY A 38 -2.66 -2.06 -2.60
CA GLY A 38 -2.57 -0.61 -2.54
C GLY A 38 -3.89 0.03 -2.09
N VAL A 39 -3.85 0.81 -1.01
CA VAL A 39 -5.03 1.45 -0.41
C VAL A 39 -5.11 2.92 -0.77
N LYS A 40 -6.31 3.43 -1.06
CA LYS A 40 -6.55 4.87 -1.27
C LYS A 40 -6.58 5.61 0.06
N LYS A 41 -6.03 6.83 0.06
CA LYS A 41 -6.09 7.77 1.19
C LYS A 41 -7.48 8.39 1.31
N ILE A 42 -8.46 7.59 1.75
CA ILE A 42 -9.82 8.06 2.07
C ILE A 42 -9.81 8.89 3.36
N GLN A 43 -10.86 9.68 3.58
CA GLN A 43 -10.91 10.63 4.69
C GLN A 43 -10.74 9.97 6.05
N SER A 44 -11.36 8.81 6.27
CA SER A 44 -11.23 8.06 7.53
C SER A 44 -9.80 7.61 7.83
N ILE A 45 -9.03 7.21 6.82
CA ILE A 45 -7.62 6.83 7.00
C ILE A 45 -6.74 8.08 7.23
N LYS A 46 -7.06 9.18 6.55
CA LYS A 46 -6.36 10.45 6.75
C LYS A 46 -6.49 10.91 8.20
N GLU A 47 -7.72 11.07 8.68
CA GLU A 47 -8.01 11.58 10.02
C GLU A 47 -7.63 10.57 11.12
N GLY A 48 -7.87 9.27 10.90
CA GLY A 48 -7.64 8.25 11.92
C GLY A 48 -6.19 7.79 12.06
N ILE A 49 -5.41 7.82 10.97
CA ILE A 49 -4.06 7.24 10.93
C ILE A 49 -3.00 8.25 10.48
N LEU A 50 -3.22 8.97 9.37
CA LEU A 50 -2.20 9.87 8.84
C LEU A 50 -2.04 11.14 9.69
N ASP A 51 -3.11 11.64 10.27
CA ASP A 51 -3.10 12.84 11.11
C ASP A 51 -2.54 12.59 12.51
N THR A 52 -2.56 11.33 12.95
CA THR A 52 -2.00 10.89 14.24
C THR A 52 -0.52 10.52 14.14
N LEU A 53 0.03 10.43 12.92
CA LEU A 53 1.44 10.12 12.68
C LEU A 53 2.35 11.28 13.05
N VAL A 54 3.21 11.06 14.04
CA VAL A 54 4.30 11.98 14.34
C VAL A 54 5.45 11.71 13.37
N GLY A 55 5.91 12.74 12.65
CA GLY A 55 6.92 12.60 11.58
C GLY A 55 8.21 11.88 12.02
N GLY A 56 8.67 12.13 13.25
CA GLY A 56 9.86 11.46 13.82
C GLY A 56 9.67 9.96 14.11
N GLU A 57 8.43 9.48 14.21
CA GLU A 57 8.15 8.07 14.42
C GLU A 57 8.18 7.26 13.13
N ILE A 58 7.84 7.89 12.01
CA ILE A 58 7.91 7.23 10.70
C ILE A 58 9.25 7.49 10.01
N TYR A 59 9.82 8.68 10.08
CA TYR A 59 11.09 8.99 9.42
C TYR A 59 12.27 8.76 10.37
N CYS A 60 12.56 7.49 10.68
CA CYS A 60 13.65 7.09 11.55
C CYS A 60 14.41 5.87 11.00
N LYS A 61 15.49 5.49 11.68
CA LYS A 61 16.35 4.36 11.25
C LYS A 61 15.59 3.04 11.24
N ASP A 62 14.70 2.83 12.21
CA ASP A 62 14.07 1.53 12.46
C ASP A 62 12.95 1.21 11.46
N THR A 63 12.34 2.22 10.86
CA THR A 63 11.31 2.08 9.83
C THR A 63 11.88 2.04 8.41
N ARG A 64 13.20 2.21 8.27
CA ARG A 64 13.87 2.38 6.98
C ARG A 64 13.94 1.08 6.19
N ILE A 65 13.42 1.10 4.97
CA ILE A 65 13.47 -0.02 4.02
C ILE A 65 14.16 0.45 2.74
N VAL A 66 15.26 -0.21 2.40
CA VAL A 66 15.99 0.01 1.15
C VAL A 66 15.35 -0.87 0.07
N LEU A 67 14.89 -0.21 -0.99
CA LEU A 67 14.41 -0.81 -2.23
C LEU A 67 15.47 -0.63 -3.33
N LYS A 68 15.33 -1.32 -4.47
CA LYS A 68 16.25 -1.22 -5.61
C LYS A 68 16.59 0.21 -6.04
N ASN A 69 15.58 1.08 -6.13
CA ASN A 69 15.71 2.41 -6.73
C ASN A 69 15.50 3.56 -5.73
N THR A 70 15.10 3.26 -4.49
CA THR A 70 14.78 4.29 -3.50
C THR A 70 14.83 3.72 -2.08
N THR A 71 14.82 4.60 -1.10
CA THR A 71 14.60 4.25 0.30
C THR A 71 13.24 4.79 0.73
N VAL A 72 12.44 3.94 1.39
CA VAL A 72 11.17 4.34 1.98
C VAL A 72 11.18 4.05 3.47
N HIS A 73 10.22 4.61 4.19
CA HIS A 73 9.99 4.33 5.60
C HIS A 73 8.60 3.75 5.78
N ALA A 74 8.47 2.67 6.54
CA ALA A 74 7.19 1.99 6.73
C ALA A 74 6.85 1.80 8.21
N LYS A 75 5.58 2.05 8.54
CA LYS A 75 5.02 1.81 9.87
C LYS A 75 3.68 1.07 9.76
N PRO A 76 3.53 -0.11 10.39
CA PRO A 76 2.29 -0.88 10.35
C PRO A 76 1.29 -0.40 11.41
N PHE A 77 0.00 -0.57 11.12
CA PHE A 77 -1.13 -0.33 12.01
C PHE A 77 -2.10 -1.50 11.90
N ASP A 78 -2.73 -1.88 13.01
CA ASP A 78 -3.84 -2.84 12.97
C ASP A 78 -5.02 -2.25 12.20
N TYR A 79 -5.51 -2.99 11.20
CA TYR A 79 -6.58 -2.51 10.35
C TYR A 79 -7.33 -3.69 9.74
N MET A 80 -8.65 -3.75 9.92
CA MET A 80 -9.54 -4.75 9.29
C MET A 80 -8.95 -6.18 9.32
N GLY A 81 -8.64 -6.73 10.51
CA GLY A 81 -8.13 -8.11 10.63
C GLY A 81 -6.77 -8.39 9.98
N GLY A 82 -6.07 -7.36 9.50
CA GLY A 82 -4.72 -7.41 8.94
C GLY A 82 -3.91 -6.20 9.39
N LYS A 83 -2.95 -5.79 8.56
CA LYS A 83 -2.14 -4.60 8.81
C LYS A 83 -2.29 -3.60 7.67
N LEU A 84 -2.49 -2.33 8.03
CA LEU A 84 -2.28 -1.20 7.14
C LEU A 84 -0.88 -0.65 7.36
N ILE A 85 -0.02 -0.75 6.36
CA ILE A 85 1.32 -0.21 6.33
C ILE A 85 1.25 1.19 5.72
N VAL A 86 1.60 2.20 6.51
CA VAL A 86 1.85 3.55 6.02
C VAL A 86 3.28 3.65 5.56
N ILE A 87 3.48 4.17 4.36
CA ILE A 87 4.78 4.24 3.70
C ILE A 87 5.07 5.68 3.35
N TYR A 88 6.15 6.22 3.88
CA TYR A 88 6.65 7.55 3.57
C TYR A 88 7.87 7.46 2.65
N ASN A 89 7.79 8.13 1.51
CA ASN A 89 8.88 8.23 0.54
C ASN A 89 9.39 9.68 0.49
N PRO A 90 10.52 10.00 1.15
CA PRO A 90 11.03 11.36 1.24
C PRO A 90 11.41 11.93 -0.14
N SER A 91 12.00 11.12 -1.01
CA SER A 91 12.38 11.56 -2.37
C SER A 91 11.17 11.94 -3.21
N LEU A 92 10.07 11.18 -3.06
CA LEU A 92 8.82 11.46 -3.77
C LEU A 92 8.10 12.67 -3.17
N GLU A 93 8.13 12.83 -1.84
CA GLU A 93 7.49 13.94 -1.16
C GLU A 93 8.01 15.27 -1.69
N VAL A 94 9.34 15.47 -1.62
CA VAL A 94 9.99 16.72 -2.02
C VAL A 94 9.62 17.06 -3.47
N HIS A 95 9.77 16.11 -4.40
CA HIS A 95 9.51 16.38 -5.81
C HIS A 95 8.04 16.72 -6.09
N GLN A 96 7.09 15.99 -5.50
CA GLN A 96 5.66 16.22 -5.72
C GLN A 96 5.15 17.48 -5.01
N ARG A 97 5.71 17.79 -3.84
CA ARG A 97 5.35 18.96 -3.04
C ARG A 97 5.80 20.25 -3.72
N GLU A 98 7.03 20.29 -4.24
CA GLU A 98 7.51 21.41 -5.07
C GLU A 98 6.61 21.63 -6.31
N ARG A 99 6.24 20.53 -6.99
CA ARG A 99 5.31 20.62 -8.12
C ARG A 99 3.93 21.12 -7.70
N HIS A 100 3.43 20.72 -6.54
CA HIS A 100 2.14 21.18 -6.02
C HIS A 100 2.16 22.70 -5.74
N TYR A 101 3.22 23.21 -5.11
CA TYR A 101 3.37 24.64 -4.86
C TYR A 101 3.55 25.46 -6.15
N ALA A 102 4.33 24.95 -7.11
CA ALA A 102 4.48 25.60 -8.41
C ALA A 102 3.15 25.73 -9.17
N GLN A 103 2.15 24.89 -8.86
CA GLN A 103 0.81 24.92 -9.43
C GLN A 103 -0.19 25.76 -8.59
N GLY A 104 0.29 26.49 -7.57
CA GLY A 104 -0.54 27.29 -6.67
C GLY A 104 -1.23 26.49 -5.57
N GLY A 105 -0.74 25.28 -5.28
CA GLY A 105 -1.24 24.43 -4.21
C GLY A 105 -0.96 24.96 -2.80
N THR A 106 -1.66 24.42 -1.80
CA THR A 106 -1.57 24.84 -0.40
C THR A 106 -0.89 23.78 0.47
N ASP A 107 -0.47 24.17 1.67
CA ASP A 107 0.09 23.23 2.65
C ASP A 107 -0.89 22.11 3.02
N GLU A 108 -2.17 22.44 3.10
CA GLU A 108 -3.22 21.46 3.38
C GLU A 108 -3.38 20.44 2.24
N GLY A 109 -3.27 20.89 0.99
CA GLY A 109 -3.21 20.02 -0.18
C GLY A 109 -1.94 19.15 -0.24
N ALA A 110 -0.84 19.64 0.34
CA ALA A 110 0.44 18.95 0.38
C ALA A 110 0.58 17.95 1.54
N LYS A 111 -0.24 18.04 2.60
CA LYS A 111 -0.09 17.30 3.87
C LYS A 111 0.16 15.80 3.72
N TYR A 112 -0.50 15.15 2.76
CA TYR A 112 -0.41 13.70 2.54
C TYR A 112 0.44 13.30 1.33
N ILE A 113 1.18 14.24 0.74
CA ILE A 113 2.14 13.97 -0.33
C ILE A 113 3.29 13.11 0.24
N GLY A 114 3.87 12.24 -0.58
CA GLY A 114 4.91 11.30 -0.14
C GLY A 114 4.41 10.05 0.59
N TYR A 115 3.18 10.09 1.13
CA TYR A 115 2.56 8.92 1.77
C TYR A 115 1.88 7.98 0.78
N SER A 116 2.14 6.69 0.91
CA SER A 116 1.44 5.58 0.27
C SER A 116 0.91 4.63 1.33
N LEU A 117 -0.12 3.85 0.99
CA LEU A 117 -0.77 2.92 1.91
C LEU A 117 -0.82 1.53 1.27
N ILE A 118 -0.44 0.52 2.06
CA ILE A 118 -0.56 -0.89 1.68
C ILE A 118 -1.34 -1.60 2.78
N TYR A 119 -2.34 -2.39 2.42
CA TYR A 119 -2.95 -3.37 3.31
C TYR A 119 -2.38 -4.75 3.04
N HIS A 120 -2.19 -5.56 4.08
CA HIS A 120 -2.01 -7.00 3.91
C HIS A 120 -2.56 -7.82 5.07
N ASN A 121 -2.93 -9.07 4.80
CA ASN A 121 -3.35 -10.08 5.78
C ASN A 121 -2.49 -11.36 5.70
N THR A 122 -1.31 -11.28 5.06
CA THR A 122 -0.45 -12.43 4.76
C THR A 122 0.33 -12.97 5.97
N GLY A 123 0.46 -12.18 7.04
CA GLY A 123 1.33 -12.50 8.18
C GLY A 123 2.83 -12.25 7.95
N MET A 124 3.20 -11.75 6.77
CA MET A 124 4.59 -11.46 6.40
C MET A 124 5.14 -10.24 7.13
N ASP A 125 6.47 -10.14 7.20
CA ASP A 125 7.14 -8.96 7.75
C ASP A 125 6.89 -7.71 6.88
N VAL A 126 6.83 -6.55 7.54
CA VAL A 126 6.57 -5.25 6.88
C VAL A 126 7.57 -5.00 5.75
N ALA A 127 8.86 -5.25 5.97
CA ALA A 127 9.87 -4.99 4.96
C ALA A 127 9.75 -5.95 3.77
N GLU A 128 9.28 -7.17 3.99
CA GLU A 128 8.99 -8.13 2.93
C GLU A 128 7.78 -7.70 2.09
N VAL A 129 6.68 -7.32 2.74
CA VAL A 129 5.46 -6.82 2.07
C VAL A 129 5.75 -5.60 1.20
N VAL A 130 6.50 -4.62 1.75
CA VAL A 130 6.88 -3.42 1.02
C VAL A 130 7.75 -3.76 -0.19
N ARG A 131 8.72 -4.66 -0.05
CA ARG A 131 9.57 -5.09 -1.18
C ARG A 131 8.75 -5.84 -2.23
N GLN A 132 7.89 -6.77 -1.84
CA GLN A 132 7.04 -7.50 -2.78
C GLN A 132 6.14 -6.55 -3.56
N TYR A 133 5.50 -5.59 -2.88
CA TYR A 133 4.61 -4.62 -3.53
C TYR A 133 5.34 -3.69 -4.50
N PHE A 134 6.45 -3.06 -4.08
CA PHE A 134 7.14 -2.06 -4.91
C PHE A 134 8.05 -2.66 -5.97
N GLU A 135 8.72 -3.77 -5.66
CA GLU A 135 9.68 -4.39 -6.57
C GLU A 135 9.05 -5.49 -7.44
N LYS A 136 7.78 -5.86 -7.15
CA LYS A 136 7.05 -6.95 -7.82
C LYS A 136 7.92 -8.21 -7.88
N ARG A 137 8.53 -8.56 -6.74
CA ARG A 137 9.54 -9.61 -6.65
C ARG A 137 8.84 -10.93 -6.32
N HIS A 138 8.96 -11.91 -7.23
CA HIS A 138 8.21 -13.17 -7.33
C HIS A 138 6.82 -12.94 -7.93
N CYS A 139 6.69 -13.24 -9.22
CA CYS A 139 5.42 -13.20 -9.93
C CYS A 139 5.41 -14.38 -10.91
N GLY A 140 4.59 -15.39 -10.66
CA GLY A 140 4.32 -16.44 -11.66
C GLY A 140 3.52 -15.88 -12.85
N ALA A 141 2.58 -14.96 -12.58
CA ALA A 141 1.81 -14.22 -13.58
C ALA A 141 1.33 -12.84 -13.07
N CYS A 142 1.41 -11.78 -13.90
CA CYS A 142 0.65 -10.53 -13.68
C CYS A 142 -0.48 -10.44 -14.72
N ILE A 143 -1.70 -10.19 -14.25
CA ILE A 143 -2.84 -9.80 -15.08
C ILE A 143 -2.99 -8.30 -14.98
N GLN A 144 -2.87 -7.63 -16.12
CA GLN A 144 -3.13 -6.19 -16.22
C GLN A 144 -4.63 -5.97 -16.42
N THR A 145 -5.23 -5.16 -15.55
CA THR A 145 -6.65 -4.80 -15.60
C THR A 145 -6.80 -3.28 -15.64
N ASP A 146 -7.97 -2.78 -16.06
CA ASP A 146 -8.31 -1.36 -16.02
C ASP A 146 -8.22 -0.75 -14.61
N LYS A 147 -8.19 -1.61 -13.56
CA LYS A 147 -8.10 -1.25 -12.15
C LYS A 147 -6.71 -1.42 -11.54
N GLY A 148 -5.69 -1.78 -12.33
CA GLY A 148 -4.31 -2.00 -11.87
C GLY A 148 -3.69 -3.33 -12.33
N CYS A 149 -2.43 -3.59 -11.98
CA CYS A 149 -1.81 -4.92 -12.15
C CYS A 149 -2.17 -5.77 -10.93
N ILE A 150 -2.66 -6.97 -11.20
CA ILE A 150 -2.86 -8.04 -10.22
C ILE A 150 -1.73 -9.04 -10.43
N ILE A 151 -0.90 -9.25 -9.42
CA ILE A 151 0.07 -10.33 -9.41
C ILE A 151 -0.57 -11.50 -8.70
N LEU A 152 -0.46 -12.68 -9.31
CA LEU A 152 -1.04 -13.91 -8.81
C LEU A 152 0.06 -14.87 -8.40
N GLU A 153 -0.09 -15.46 -7.21
CA GLU A 153 0.76 -16.54 -6.74
C GLU A 153 -0.14 -17.73 -6.36
N THR A 154 0.26 -18.91 -6.83
CA THR A 154 -0.24 -20.21 -6.37
C THR A 154 0.83 -20.79 -5.46
N ASP A 155 0.46 -21.22 -4.25
CA ASP A 155 1.35 -21.99 -3.37
C ASP A 155 1.73 -23.35 -4.02
#